data_AF-A0A8J5CYA2-F1
#
_entry.id   AF-A0A8J5CYA2-F1
#
_cell.length_a   1.000
_cell.length_b   1.000
_cell.length_c   1.000
_cell.angle_alpha   90.00
_cell.angle_beta   90.00
_cell.angle_gamma   90.00
#
_symmetry.space_group_name_H-M   'P 1'
#
loop_
_entity.id
_entity.type
_entity.pdbx_description
1 polymer ?
#
loop_
_entity_poly.entity_id
_entity_poly.type
_entity_poly.pdbx_seq_one_letter_code
_entity_poly.pdbx_strand_id
1 'polypeptide(L)'
;MSWEVIWDHVRDLAVLVSGPPAYPEGKLLGVPVIDSSTGTAQAEASMDLLEAWGLTGVITALVFDTTASNSGVHRGAAKLLEQQLDRKVFYLACRHHILEVLVGAVWENLFGKVKSPENPWFKHFKDVWTDLTTDNPTTLSIRQKWLNKKKKECKEILQEILRSEKPPRADYREMAELTLIVLGDTPPRGIHWSRPGAIHQARWMARNLYSMKMFMFAEQLEYDEETVVKLERLNLFLGLFYTPMWMSSTLAADAPANDMQFMKDMMKFKRTDPEIAQAVLQKLENHKWYLTQEVVPFALFGSRLSDQEKQDIAPKLHATEKPDSFGTRETYVP
;
A
#
# COMPACT_ATOMS: atom_id res chain seq x y z
N MET A 1 -33.59 -20.59 -20.45
CA MET A 1 -32.97 -19.34 -20.88
C MET A 1 -31.74 -19.14 -20.03
N SER A 2 -30.59 -19.45 -20.61
CA SER A 2 -29.26 -19.33 -20.04
C SER A 2 -28.92 -17.85 -19.87
N TRP A 3 -28.63 -17.44 -18.64
CA TRP A 3 -27.92 -16.19 -18.39
C TRP A 3 -26.42 -16.48 -18.45
N GLU A 4 -25.90 -16.57 -19.68
CA GLU A 4 -24.47 -16.30 -19.89
C GLU A 4 -24.30 -14.79 -19.76
N VAL A 5 -23.97 -14.34 -18.54
CA VAL A 5 -23.38 -13.02 -18.36
C VAL A 5 -21.96 -13.11 -18.94
N ILE A 6 -21.85 -12.76 -20.22
CA ILE A 6 -20.59 -12.40 -20.83
C ILE A 6 -20.07 -11.22 -20.00
N TRP A 7 -19.04 -11.47 -19.20
CA TRP A 7 -18.25 -10.41 -18.59
C TRP A 7 -17.49 -9.71 -19.72
N ASP A 8 -18.16 -8.81 -20.44
CA ASP A 8 -17.43 -7.77 -21.14
C ASP A 8 -16.62 -7.03 -20.08
N HIS A 9 -15.30 -7.06 -20.24
CA HIS A 9 -14.35 -6.40 -19.37
C HIS A 9 -14.49 -4.88 -19.49
N VAL A 10 -15.58 -4.32 -18.97
CA VAL A 10 -15.74 -2.89 -18.75
C VAL A 10 -14.63 -2.48 -17.77
N ARG A 11 -13.64 -1.75 -18.28
CA ARG A 11 -12.54 -1.23 -17.48
C ARG A 11 -12.95 0.18 -17.07
N ASP A 12 -13.48 0.30 -15.87
CA ASP A 12 -13.82 1.58 -15.29
C ASP A 12 -12.56 2.29 -14.77
N LEU A 13 -12.31 3.52 -15.22
CA LEU A 13 -11.23 4.36 -14.70
C LEU A 13 -11.81 5.46 -13.82
N ALA A 14 -11.57 5.39 -12.51
CA ALA A 14 -11.95 6.50 -11.63
C ALA A 14 -10.93 7.63 -11.70
N VAL A 15 -11.35 8.83 -12.09
CA VAL A 15 -10.50 10.03 -12.13
C VAL A 15 -10.95 11.01 -11.05
N LEU A 16 -10.03 11.33 -10.14
CA LEU A 16 -10.28 12.20 -9.00
C LEU A 16 -9.31 13.38 -9.00
N VAL A 17 -9.78 14.53 -8.52
CA VAL A 17 -8.95 15.71 -8.25
C VAL A 17 -9.09 16.11 -6.79
N SER A 18 -8.02 16.57 -6.15
CA SER A 18 -8.06 17.21 -4.84
C SER A 18 -7.24 18.49 -4.87
N GLY A 19 -7.65 19.48 -4.07
CA GLY A 19 -7.00 20.78 -4.04
C GLY A 19 -7.80 21.80 -3.23
N PRO A 20 -7.23 22.41 -2.18
CA PRO A 20 -7.89 23.47 -1.44
C PRO A 20 -7.98 24.77 -2.26
N PRO A 21 -8.98 25.64 -2.01
CA PRO A 21 -10.08 25.46 -1.05
C PRO A 21 -11.26 24.65 -1.62
N ALA A 22 -11.31 24.40 -2.94
CA ALA A 22 -12.50 23.87 -3.61
C ALA A 22 -12.77 22.39 -3.32
N TYR A 23 -11.72 21.55 -3.32
CA TYR A 23 -11.84 20.09 -3.21
C TYR A 23 -10.87 19.53 -2.15
N PRO A 24 -10.99 19.91 -0.86
CA PRO A 24 -10.07 19.47 0.18
C PRO A 24 -10.11 17.96 0.45
N GLU A 25 -11.29 17.34 0.33
CA GLU A 25 -11.50 15.89 0.51
C GLU A 25 -11.48 15.11 -0.82
N GLY A 26 -11.18 15.82 -1.93
CA GLY A 26 -11.23 15.28 -3.29
C GLY A 26 -12.61 15.32 -3.93
N LYS A 27 -12.62 15.26 -5.27
CA LYS A 27 -13.80 15.27 -6.14
C LYS A 27 -13.61 14.22 -7.23
N LEU A 28 -14.57 13.30 -7.34
CA LEU A 28 -14.68 12.41 -8.48
C LEU A 28 -15.14 13.22 -9.70
N LEU A 29 -14.29 13.29 -10.73
CA LEU A 29 -14.60 13.95 -12.00
C LEU A 29 -15.45 13.06 -12.91
N GLY A 30 -15.19 11.75 -12.86
CA GLY A 30 -15.92 10.75 -13.63
C GLY A 30 -15.38 9.33 -13.44
N VAL A 31 -16.13 8.36 -13.95
CA VAL A 31 -15.73 6.96 -14.07
C VAL A 31 -15.95 6.52 -15.53
N PRO A 32 -15.14 7.03 -16.48
CA PRO A 32 -15.24 6.63 -17.88
C PRO A 32 -14.96 5.14 -18.03
N VAL A 33 -15.75 4.51 -18.90
CA VAL A 33 -15.46 3.20 -19.45
C VAL A 33 -14.37 3.38 -20.51
N ILE A 34 -13.26 2.68 -20.37
CA ILE A 34 -12.16 2.72 -21.34
C ILE A 34 -12.02 1.38 -22.07
N ASP A 35 -11.74 1.45 -23.37
CA ASP A 35 -11.64 0.27 -24.24
C ASP A 35 -10.43 -0.61 -23.94
N SER A 36 -9.42 -0.07 -23.23
CA SER A 36 -8.24 -0.82 -22.79
C SER A 36 -7.63 -0.23 -21.52
N SER A 37 -6.93 -1.04 -20.73
CA SER A 37 -6.15 -0.55 -19.56
C SER A 37 -4.76 -0.02 -19.96
N THR A 38 -4.55 0.35 -21.22
CA THR A 38 -3.26 0.90 -21.64
C THR A 38 -3.06 2.30 -21.07
N GLY A 39 -1.81 2.74 -20.94
CA GLY A 39 -1.54 4.10 -20.46
C GLY A 39 -2.08 5.19 -21.38
N THR A 40 -2.12 4.93 -22.69
CA THR A 40 -2.72 5.82 -23.68
C THR A 40 -4.21 6.03 -23.41
N ALA A 41 -5.00 4.95 -23.34
CA ALA A 41 -6.44 5.05 -23.08
C ALA A 41 -6.75 5.71 -21.73
N GLN A 42 -5.94 5.44 -20.70
CA GLN A 42 -6.09 6.09 -19.40
C GLN A 42 -5.76 7.59 -19.43
N ALA A 43 -4.72 7.99 -20.17
CA ALA A 43 -4.35 9.39 -20.33
C ALA A 43 -5.40 10.18 -21.10
N GLU A 44 -5.87 9.64 -22.23
CA GLU A 44 -6.92 10.27 -23.06
C GLU A 44 -8.20 10.48 -22.25
N ALA A 45 -8.73 9.43 -21.62
CA ALA A 45 -9.94 9.55 -20.81
C ALA A 45 -9.79 10.51 -19.61
N SER A 46 -8.59 10.59 -19.02
CA SER A 46 -8.31 11.54 -17.95
C SER A 46 -8.24 12.98 -18.48
N MET A 47 -7.64 13.20 -19.64
CA MET A 47 -7.54 14.53 -20.26
C MET A 47 -8.92 15.04 -20.68
N ASP A 48 -9.76 14.20 -21.29
CA ASP A 48 -11.14 14.54 -21.66
C ASP A 48 -11.93 15.06 -20.45
N LEU A 49 -11.77 14.41 -19.29
CA LEU A 49 -12.38 14.87 -18.04
C LEU A 49 -11.76 16.18 -17.54
N LEU A 50 -10.44 16.35 -17.61
CA LEU A 50 -9.80 17.60 -17.20
C LEU A 50 -10.25 18.77 -18.09
N GLU A 51 -10.44 18.56 -19.38
CA GLU A 51 -10.95 19.55 -20.33
C GLU A 51 -12.42 19.87 -20.07
N ALA A 52 -13.27 18.85 -19.93
CA ALA A 52 -14.70 19.02 -19.64
C ALA A 52 -14.95 19.82 -18.35
N TRP A 53 -14.05 19.69 -17.36
CA TRP A 53 -14.12 20.43 -16.09
C TRP A 53 -13.30 21.72 -16.08
N GLY A 54 -12.58 22.06 -17.16
CA GLY A 54 -11.75 23.28 -17.25
C GLY A 54 -10.55 23.30 -16.29
N LEU A 55 -10.00 22.13 -15.95
CA LEU A 55 -8.96 21.96 -14.93
C LEU A 55 -7.54 21.82 -15.49
N THR A 56 -7.37 21.72 -16.81
CA THR A 56 -6.04 21.51 -17.45
C THR A 56 -5.00 22.51 -16.98
N GLY A 57 -5.38 23.78 -16.78
CA GLY A 57 -4.50 24.87 -16.33
C GLY A 57 -4.06 24.82 -14.86
N VAL A 58 -4.65 23.97 -14.00
CA VAL A 58 -4.41 23.98 -12.54
C VAL A 58 -3.83 22.70 -11.94
N ILE A 59 -3.72 21.62 -12.72
CA ILE A 59 -3.06 20.37 -12.29
C ILE A 59 -1.55 20.56 -12.03
N THR A 60 -1.14 20.36 -10.77
CA THR A 60 0.26 20.45 -10.34
C THR A 60 0.91 19.10 -10.05
N ALA A 61 0.11 18.06 -9.79
CA ALA A 61 0.59 16.74 -9.43
C ALA A 61 -0.34 15.64 -9.96
N LEU A 62 0.24 14.47 -10.21
CA LEU A 62 -0.46 13.23 -10.57
C LEU A 62 -0.20 12.18 -9.49
N VAL A 63 -1.28 11.58 -8.96
CA VAL A 63 -1.22 10.44 -8.05
C VAL A 63 -1.66 9.20 -8.80
N PHE A 64 -0.86 8.14 -8.79
CA PHE A 64 -1.14 6.94 -9.59
C PHE A 64 -0.46 5.69 -9.04
N ASP A 65 -1.07 4.53 -9.31
CA ASP A 65 -0.46 3.22 -9.01
C ASP A 65 0.78 2.98 -9.85
N THR A 66 1.76 2.26 -9.31
CA THR A 66 3.07 2.03 -9.96
C THR A 66 3.06 0.89 -11.00
N THR A 67 1.93 0.73 -11.70
CA THR A 67 1.76 -0.25 -12.78
C THR A 67 2.39 0.24 -14.08
N ALA A 68 2.82 -0.67 -14.95
CA ALA A 68 3.44 -0.32 -16.22
C ALA A 68 2.53 0.56 -17.12
N SER A 69 1.20 0.39 -17.05
CA SER A 69 0.26 1.25 -17.77
C SER A 69 0.28 2.69 -17.29
N ASN A 70 0.56 2.94 -16.01
CA ASN A 70 0.47 4.27 -15.43
C ASN A 70 1.84 4.94 -15.43
N SER A 71 2.87 4.17 -15.08
CA SER A 71 4.23 4.64 -14.88
C SER A 71 5.18 4.29 -16.02
N GLY A 72 4.77 3.63 -17.11
CA GLY A 72 5.71 3.22 -18.16
C GLY A 72 6.47 4.40 -18.81
N VAL A 73 7.78 4.26 -18.99
CA VAL A 73 8.66 5.33 -19.50
C VAL A 73 8.30 5.82 -20.91
N HIS A 74 7.66 4.99 -21.75
CA HIS A 74 7.30 5.38 -23.13
C HIS A 74 5.81 5.65 -23.33
N ARG A 75 4.95 4.87 -22.67
CA ARG A 75 3.48 4.90 -22.87
C ARG A 75 2.69 4.90 -21.57
N GLY A 76 3.32 5.27 -20.45
CA GLY A 76 2.65 5.41 -19.16
C GLY A 76 1.68 6.58 -19.18
N ALA A 77 0.51 6.41 -18.58
CA ALA A 77 -0.53 7.44 -18.52
C ALA A 77 -0.01 8.76 -17.94
N ALA A 78 0.80 8.70 -16.88
CA ALA A 78 1.34 9.90 -16.23
C ALA A 78 2.27 10.70 -17.18
N LYS A 79 3.07 10.01 -18.00
CA LYS A 79 3.94 10.64 -19.00
C LYS A 79 3.12 11.33 -20.09
N LEU A 80 2.13 10.62 -20.61
CA LEU A 80 1.28 11.14 -21.68
C LEU A 80 0.46 12.33 -21.21
N LEU A 81 -0.09 12.28 -19.99
CA LEU A 81 -0.77 13.43 -19.38
C LEU A 81 0.16 14.62 -19.17
N GLU A 82 1.38 14.41 -18.67
CA GLU A 82 2.37 15.50 -18.55
C GLU A 82 2.65 16.17 -19.90
N GLN A 83 2.78 15.37 -20.97
CA GLN A 83 2.99 15.87 -22.33
C GLN A 83 1.78 16.65 -22.86
N GLN A 84 0.56 16.15 -22.65
CA GLN A 84 -0.67 16.81 -23.08
C GLN A 84 -0.96 18.10 -22.33
N LEU A 85 -0.57 18.18 -21.05
CA LEU A 85 -0.66 19.40 -20.23
C LEU A 85 0.42 20.44 -20.59
N ASP A 86 1.40 20.08 -21.41
CA ASP A 86 2.53 20.90 -21.85
C ASP A 86 3.30 21.60 -20.70
N ARG A 87 3.44 20.89 -19.58
CA ARG A 87 4.19 21.38 -18.41
C ARG A 87 4.62 20.26 -17.48
N LYS A 88 5.62 20.53 -16.65
CA LYS A 88 6.04 19.59 -15.60
C LYS A 88 5.01 19.52 -14.47
N VAL A 89 4.72 18.30 -14.04
CA VAL A 89 3.85 18.00 -12.89
C VAL A 89 4.56 17.04 -11.93
N PHE A 90 4.26 17.12 -10.65
CA PHE A 90 4.80 16.18 -9.66
C PHE A 90 4.22 14.78 -9.88
N TYR A 91 5.07 13.76 -9.85
CA TYR A 91 4.61 12.37 -9.80
C TYR A 91 4.61 11.90 -8.35
N LEU A 92 3.41 11.65 -7.84
CA LEU A 92 3.16 11.16 -6.49
C LEU A 92 2.71 9.70 -6.59
N ALA A 93 3.67 8.83 -6.92
CA ALA A 93 3.44 7.40 -7.02
C ALA A 93 2.87 6.82 -5.71
N CYS A 94 1.87 5.94 -5.85
CA CYS A 94 1.08 5.40 -4.76
C CYS A 94 1.91 4.47 -3.85
N ARG A 95 2.12 4.88 -2.60
CA ARG A 95 2.84 4.08 -1.60
C ARG A 95 2.05 2.85 -1.15
N HIS A 96 0.72 2.92 -1.14
CA HIS A 96 -0.12 1.74 -0.90
C HIS A 96 0.15 0.66 -1.96
N HIS A 97 0.19 1.02 -3.24
CA HIS A 97 0.51 0.06 -4.29
C HIS A 97 1.93 -0.53 -4.15
N ILE A 98 2.93 0.28 -3.75
CA ILE A 98 4.27 -0.25 -3.44
C ILE A 98 4.19 -1.30 -2.32
N LEU A 99 3.51 -0.99 -1.21
CA LEU A 99 3.36 -1.91 -0.09
C LEU A 99 2.65 -3.21 -0.50
N GLU A 100 1.62 -3.15 -1.35
CA GLU A 100 0.94 -4.34 -1.91
C GLU A 100 1.94 -5.24 -2.65
N VAL A 101 2.81 -4.63 -3.45
CA VAL A 101 3.85 -5.32 -4.19
C VAL A 101 4.87 -6.00 -3.26
N LEU A 102 5.21 -5.38 -2.12
CA LEU A 102 6.10 -5.96 -1.11
C LEU A 102 5.49 -7.20 -0.45
N VAL A 103 4.22 -7.13 -0.01
CA VAL A 103 3.54 -8.29 0.59
C VAL A 103 3.40 -9.41 -0.44
N GLY A 104 3.18 -9.07 -1.71
CA GLY A 104 3.22 -10.05 -2.80
C GLY A 104 4.54 -10.81 -2.88
N ALA A 105 5.67 -10.10 -2.80
CA ALA A 105 6.99 -10.72 -2.80
C ALA A 105 7.23 -11.62 -1.58
N VAL A 106 6.80 -11.20 -0.38
CA VAL A 106 6.90 -12.03 0.84
C VAL A 106 6.04 -13.28 0.73
N TRP A 107 4.79 -13.14 0.26
CA TRP A 107 3.91 -14.28 0.05
C TRP A 107 4.48 -15.27 -0.96
N GLU A 108 4.96 -14.79 -2.10
CA GLU A 108 5.57 -15.63 -3.13
C GLU A 108 6.80 -16.37 -2.61
N ASN A 109 7.61 -15.70 -1.79
CA ASN A 109 8.78 -16.30 -1.17
C ASN A 109 8.41 -17.44 -0.20
N LEU A 110 7.37 -17.28 0.62
CA LEU A 110 6.97 -18.28 1.63
C LEU A 110 6.10 -19.41 1.07
N PHE A 111 5.14 -19.07 0.20
CA PHE A 111 4.07 -19.97 -0.26
C PHE A 111 4.14 -20.29 -1.77
N GLY A 112 5.08 -19.68 -2.49
CA GLY A 112 5.24 -19.85 -3.93
C GLY A 112 4.28 -18.97 -4.76
N LYS A 113 4.48 -18.99 -6.08
CA LYS A 113 3.62 -18.30 -7.03
C LYS A 113 2.27 -18.99 -7.15
N VAL A 114 1.20 -18.22 -6.93
CA VAL A 114 -0.16 -18.67 -7.26
C VAL A 114 -0.47 -18.26 -8.70
N LYS A 115 -0.67 -19.24 -9.58
CA LYS A 115 -0.97 -19.03 -11.00
C LYS A 115 -2.48 -19.01 -11.31
N SER A 116 -3.32 -19.39 -10.36
CA SER A 116 -4.77 -19.43 -10.51
C SER A 116 -5.42 -18.05 -10.28
N PRO A 117 -6.55 -17.75 -10.95
CA PRO A 117 -7.30 -16.51 -10.75
C PRO A 117 -7.75 -16.31 -9.29
N GLU A 118 -8.10 -17.41 -8.63
CA GLU A 118 -8.42 -17.48 -7.20
C GLU A 118 -7.25 -18.06 -6.42
N ASN A 119 -7.02 -17.57 -5.20
CA ASN A 119 -6.00 -18.16 -4.33
C ASN A 119 -6.52 -19.44 -3.65
N PRO A 120 -5.88 -20.62 -3.85
CA PRO A 120 -6.32 -21.86 -3.23
C PRO A 120 -6.35 -21.80 -1.70
N TRP A 121 -5.37 -21.11 -1.09
CA TRP A 121 -5.33 -20.92 0.36
C TRP A 121 -6.53 -20.13 0.87
N PHE A 122 -6.92 -19.10 0.13
CA PHE A 122 -8.06 -18.25 0.51
C PHE A 122 -9.38 -18.94 0.25
N LYS A 123 -9.44 -19.79 -0.78
CA LYS A 123 -10.59 -20.64 -1.06
C LYS A 123 -10.81 -21.62 0.08
N HIS A 124 -9.79 -22.40 0.44
CA HIS A 124 -9.84 -23.32 1.57
C HIS A 124 -10.31 -22.63 2.85
N PHE A 125 -9.67 -21.52 3.22
CA PHE A 125 -10.06 -20.74 4.40
C PHE A 125 -11.50 -20.23 4.34
N LYS A 126 -11.97 -19.78 3.17
CA LYS A 126 -13.34 -19.32 2.97
C LYS A 126 -14.35 -20.45 3.10
N ASP A 127 -14.04 -21.63 2.57
CA ASP A 127 -14.93 -22.79 2.57
C ASP A 127 -15.15 -23.32 4.00
N VAL A 128 -14.11 -23.28 4.85
CA VAL A 128 -14.17 -23.75 6.25
C VAL A 128 -14.66 -22.67 7.23
N TRP A 129 -14.76 -21.40 6.81
CA TRP A 129 -15.02 -20.27 7.71
C TRP A 129 -16.26 -20.41 8.61
N THR A 130 -17.33 -21.00 8.10
CA THR A 130 -18.59 -21.16 8.87
C THR A 130 -18.48 -22.14 10.02
N ASP A 131 -17.48 -23.01 9.98
CA ASP A 131 -17.31 -24.10 10.92
C ASP A 131 -16.30 -23.74 12.03
N LEU A 132 -15.58 -22.62 11.87
CA LEU A 132 -14.61 -22.14 12.84
C LEU A 132 -15.29 -21.56 14.08
N THR A 133 -14.76 -21.91 15.27
CA THR A 133 -15.05 -21.17 16.49
C THR A 133 -14.10 -19.98 16.59
N THR A 134 -14.66 -18.78 16.75
CA THR A 134 -13.88 -17.53 16.67
C THR A 134 -13.42 -17.01 18.03
N ASP A 135 -13.43 -17.87 19.04
CA ASP A 135 -12.93 -17.61 20.39
C ASP A 135 -11.43 -17.94 20.48
N ASN A 136 -10.73 -17.29 21.42
CA ASN A 136 -9.33 -17.59 21.75
C ASN A 136 -8.35 -17.69 20.55
N PRO A 137 -8.28 -16.68 19.66
CA PRO A 137 -7.38 -16.70 18.51
C PRO A 137 -5.91 -16.83 18.92
N THR A 138 -5.12 -17.59 18.16
CA THR A 138 -3.67 -17.68 18.35
C THR A 138 -3.00 -16.31 18.19
N THR A 139 -2.00 -15.99 19.03
CA THR A 139 -1.28 -14.71 18.97
C THR A 139 0.21 -14.91 18.78
N LEU A 140 0.90 -13.90 18.25
CA LEU A 140 2.34 -13.95 17.99
C LEU A 140 3.17 -13.98 19.27
N SER A 141 4.06 -14.97 19.36
CA SER A 141 5.04 -15.11 20.45
C SER A 141 6.35 -14.39 20.12
N ILE A 142 6.40 -13.09 20.44
CA ILE A 142 7.58 -12.26 20.14
C ILE A 142 8.56 -12.30 21.32
N ARG A 143 9.72 -12.96 21.13
CA ARG A 143 10.76 -13.06 22.19
C ARG A 143 11.82 -11.97 22.12
N GLN A 144 12.14 -11.47 20.92
CA GLN A 144 13.23 -10.52 20.73
C GLN A 144 12.87 -9.15 21.32
N LYS A 145 13.73 -8.61 22.20
CA LYS A 145 13.49 -7.34 22.93
C LYS A 145 13.14 -6.18 22.00
N TRP A 146 13.84 -6.05 20.88
CA TRP A 146 13.63 -4.95 19.94
C TRP A 146 12.30 -5.07 19.18
N LEU A 147 11.86 -6.29 18.85
CA LEU A 147 10.55 -6.54 18.27
C LEU A 147 9.43 -6.32 19.29
N ASN A 148 9.65 -6.64 20.56
CA ASN A 148 8.70 -6.31 21.63
C ASN A 148 8.53 -4.80 21.82
N LYS A 149 9.61 -4.02 21.68
CA LYS A 149 9.51 -2.56 21.66
C LYS A 149 8.64 -2.10 20.49
N LYS A 150 8.91 -2.63 19.29
CA LYS A 150 8.13 -2.32 18.08
C LYS A 150 6.67 -2.74 18.21
N LYS A 151 6.39 -3.90 18.79
CA LYS A 151 5.04 -4.41 19.12
C LYS A 151 4.27 -3.40 19.96
N LYS A 152 4.89 -2.85 21.01
CA LYS A 152 4.27 -1.83 21.86
C LYS A 152 3.95 -0.55 21.07
N GLU A 153 4.92 -0.03 20.32
CA GLU A 153 4.74 1.15 19.47
C GLU A 153 3.62 0.94 18.42
N CYS A 154 3.57 -0.24 17.79
CA CYS A 154 2.54 -0.59 16.82
C CYS A 154 1.14 -0.61 17.47
N LYS A 155 1.02 -1.24 18.65
CA LYS A 155 -0.24 -1.26 19.39
C LYS A 155 -0.71 0.16 19.69
N GLU A 156 0.15 1.00 20.25
CA GLU A 156 -0.17 2.40 20.59
C GLU A 156 -0.67 3.19 19.36
N ILE A 157 0.07 3.12 18.24
CA ILE A 157 -0.30 3.80 16.99
C ILE A 157 -1.65 3.33 16.46
N LEU A 158 -1.87 2.01 16.39
CA LEU A 158 -3.12 1.46 15.84
C LEU A 158 -4.32 1.76 16.77
N GLN A 159 -4.10 1.71 18.08
CA GLN A 159 -5.09 2.07 19.09
C GLN A 159 -5.49 3.55 18.99
N GLU A 160 -4.55 4.44 18.69
CA GLU A 160 -4.84 5.86 18.43
C GLU A 160 -5.64 6.05 17.14
N ILE A 161 -5.18 5.45 16.03
CA ILE A 161 -5.86 5.53 14.71
C ILE A 161 -7.30 5.03 14.80
N LEU A 162 -7.53 3.92 15.48
CA LEU A 162 -8.86 3.32 15.60
C LEU A 162 -9.82 4.11 16.50
N ARG A 163 -9.29 4.98 17.39
CA ARG A 163 -10.08 5.89 18.23
C ARG A 163 -10.24 7.29 17.64
N SER A 164 -9.58 7.59 16.53
CA SER A 164 -9.69 8.89 15.87
C SER A 164 -11.13 9.19 15.44
N GLU A 165 -11.47 10.49 15.32
CA GLU A 165 -12.82 10.94 14.92
C GLU A 165 -13.20 10.47 13.51
N LYS A 166 -12.19 10.32 12.63
CA LYS A 166 -12.32 9.80 11.26
C LYS A 166 -11.54 8.48 11.14
N PRO A 167 -12.06 7.38 11.69
CA PRO A 167 -11.40 6.08 11.65
C PRO A 167 -11.23 5.59 10.20
N PRO A 168 -10.26 4.71 9.92
CA PRO A 168 -9.99 4.23 8.57
C PRO A 168 -11.19 3.58 7.87
N ARG A 169 -11.09 3.50 6.53
CA ARG A 169 -11.95 2.69 5.66
C ARG A 169 -12.13 1.28 6.22
N ALA A 170 -13.28 0.65 5.97
CA ALA A 170 -13.68 -0.60 6.62
C ALA A 170 -12.63 -1.72 6.60
N ASP A 171 -12.01 -1.99 5.45
CA ASP A 171 -10.97 -3.02 5.31
C ASP A 171 -9.63 -2.63 5.94
N TYR A 172 -9.26 -1.34 5.91
CA TYR A 172 -8.06 -0.84 6.62
C TYR A 172 -8.28 -0.93 8.12
N ARG A 173 -9.48 -0.58 8.59
CA ARG A 173 -9.88 -0.73 9.99
C ARG A 173 -9.78 -2.20 10.40
N GLU A 174 -10.35 -3.11 9.61
CA GLU A 174 -10.25 -4.55 9.89
C GLU A 174 -8.78 -5.00 9.97
N MET A 175 -7.93 -4.56 9.05
CA MET A 175 -6.49 -4.89 9.10
C MET A 175 -5.82 -4.38 10.38
N ALA A 176 -6.13 -3.16 10.84
CA ALA A 176 -5.62 -2.64 12.10
C ALA A 176 -6.16 -3.42 13.31
N GLU A 177 -7.44 -3.76 13.32
CA GLU A 177 -8.08 -4.56 14.39
C GLU A 177 -7.48 -5.96 14.45
N LEU A 178 -7.33 -6.65 13.32
CA LEU A 178 -6.66 -7.96 13.23
C LEU A 178 -5.19 -7.89 13.64
N THR A 179 -4.51 -6.80 13.32
CA THR A 179 -3.12 -6.59 13.77
C THR A 179 -3.03 -6.45 15.28
N LEU A 180 -3.96 -5.74 15.92
CA LEU A 180 -4.02 -5.69 17.39
C LEU A 180 -4.25 -7.07 17.98
N ILE A 181 -5.21 -7.83 17.45
CA ILE A 181 -5.55 -9.19 17.92
C ILE A 181 -4.35 -10.13 17.77
N VAL A 182 -3.70 -10.18 16.60
CA VAL A 182 -2.56 -11.07 16.35
C VAL A 182 -1.34 -10.71 17.21
N LEU A 183 -1.23 -9.44 17.63
CA LEU A 183 -0.24 -8.98 18.60
C LEU A 183 -0.70 -9.20 20.06
N GLY A 184 -1.84 -9.83 20.30
CA GLY A 184 -2.41 -10.10 21.63
C GLY A 184 -2.87 -8.83 22.34
N ASP A 185 -3.55 -7.94 21.62
CA ASP A 185 -4.28 -6.78 22.17
C ASP A 185 -5.76 -6.84 21.77
N THR A 186 -6.59 -6.07 22.46
CA THR A 186 -8.02 -5.95 22.15
C THR A 186 -8.30 -4.63 21.41
N PRO A 187 -8.91 -4.67 20.21
CA PRO A 187 -9.30 -3.45 19.51
C PRO A 187 -10.32 -2.62 20.30
N PRO A 188 -10.43 -1.30 20.08
CA PRO A 188 -11.34 -0.43 20.85
C PRO A 188 -12.81 -0.87 20.86
N ARG A 189 -13.27 -1.53 19.80
CA ARG A 189 -14.66 -2.02 19.67
C ARG A 189 -14.84 -3.44 20.21
N GLY A 190 -13.79 -4.06 20.74
CA GLY A 190 -13.75 -5.50 21.02
C GLY A 190 -13.30 -6.32 19.81
N ILE A 191 -13.25 -7.64 19.98
CA ILE A 191 -12.87 -8.60 18.94
C ILE A 191 -14.08 -8.89 18.07
N HIS A 192 -13.98 -8.56 16.77
CA HIS A 192 -15.00 -8.80 15.76
C HIS A 192 -14.37 -9.45 14.54
N TRP A 193 -15.14 -10.29 13.85
CA TRP A 193 -14.66 -11.03 12.69
C TRP A 193 -15.56 -10.80 11.48
N SER A 194 -15.01 -10.18 10.44
CA SER A 194 -15.66 -10.13 9.14
C SER A 194 -15.57 -11.48 8.43
N ARG A 195 -16.62 -11.88 7.73
CA ARG A 195 -16.59 -13.09 6.89
C ARG A 195 -15.65 -12.90 5.69
N PRO A 196 -14.96 -13.97 5.22
CA PRO A 196 -14.18 -13.91 3.99
C PRO A 196 -15.07 -13.58 2.80
N GLY A 197 -14.60 -12.61 2.00
CA GLY A 197 -15.29 -12.09 0.82
C GLY A 197 -14.74 -12.70 -0.47
N ALA A 198 -14.24 -11.83 -1.34
CA ALA A 198 -13.71 -12.25 -2.63
C ALA A 198 -12.27 -12.80 -2.50
N ILE A 199 -11.97 -13.87 -3.23
CA ILE A 199 -10.71 -14.65 -3.14
C ILE A 199 -9.81 -14.47 -4.37
N HIS A 200 -10.14 -13.51 -5.23
CA HIS A 200 -9.38 -13.21 -6.43
C HIS A 200 -8.06 -12.50 -6.10
N GLN A 201 -7.02 -12.77 -6.89
CA GLN A 201 -5.68 -12.19 -6.66
C GLN A 201 -5.64 -10.66 -6.69
N ALA A 202 -6.54 -10.03 -7.46
CA ALA A 202 -6.62 -8.56 -7.58
C ALA A 202 -7.13 -7.82 -6.32
N ARG A 203 -7.59 -8.54 -5.27
CA ARG A 203 -7.98 -7.94 -3.99
C ARG A 203 -6.85 -8.09 -2.98
N TRP A 204 -5.86 -7.21 -3.09
CA TRP A 204 -4.61 -7.29 -2.33
C TRP A 204 -4.78 -7.31 -0.81
N MET A 205 -5.75 -6.55 -0.30
CA MET A 205 -6.06 -6.52 1.14
C MET A 205 -6.46 -7.91 1.67
N ALA A 206 -7.08 -8.77 0.84
CA ALA A 206 -7.45 -10.13 1.23
C ALA A 206 -6.24 -10.93 1.71
N ARG A 207 -5.05 -10.72 1.12
CA ARG A 207 -3.82 -11.38 1.55
C ARG A 207 -3.46 -11.02 2.99
N ASN A 208 -3.57 -9.75 3.37
CA ASN A 208 -3.29 -9.32 4.74
C ASN A 208 -4.33 -9.89 5.71
N LEU A 209 -5.62 -9.67 5.40
CA LEU A 209 -6.73 -10.07 6.28
C LEU A 209 -6.81 -11.59 6.47
N TYR A 210 -6.65 -12.36 5.39
CA TYR A 210 -6.78 -13.81 5.46
C TYR A 210 -5.53 -14.45 6.05
N SER A 211 -4.33 -13.96 5.77
CA SER A 211 -3.11 -14.50 6.41
C SER A 211 -3.15 -14.36 7.93
N MET A 212 -3.68 -13.23 8.43
CA MET A 212 -3.88 -13.00 9.86
C MET A 212 -4.88 -13.99 10.46
N LYS A 213 -6.06 -14.16 9.84
CA LYS A 213 -7.07 -15.10 10.32
C LYS A 213 -6.63 -16.56 10.21
N MET A 214 -5.99 -16.91 9.09
CA MET A 214 -5.43 -18.25 8.86
C MET A 214 -4.41 -18.62 9.93
N PHE A 215 -3.57 -17.69 10.37
CA PHE A 215 -2.66 -17.92 11.49
C PHE A 215 -3.41 -18.06 12.82
N MET A 216 -4.36 -17.15 13.08
CA MET A 216 -5.12 -17.12 14.34
C MET A 216 -5.98 -18.38 14.56
N PHE A 217 -6.38 -19.05 13.48
CA PHE A 217 -7.20 -20.28 13.50
C PHE A 217 -6.48 -21.47 12.86
N ALA A 218 -5.15 -21.46 12.81
CA ALA A 218 -4.37 -22.46 12.08
C ALA A 218 -4.63 -23.91 12.55
N GLU A 219 -4.84 -24.10 13.85
CA GLU A 219 -5.16 -25.40 14.45
C GLU A 219 -6.51 -25.95 13.93
N GLN A 220 -7.54 -25.11 13.90
CA GLN A 220 -8.87 -25.48 13.38
C GLN A 220 -8.89 -25.65 11.85
N LEU A 221 -7.94 -25.03 11.15
CA LEU A 221 -7.74 -25.17 9.70
C LEU A 221 -6.88 -26.39 9.34
N GLU A 222 -6.47 -27.18 10.34
CA GLU A 222 -5.66 -28.40 10.19
C GLU A 222 -4.37 -28.17 9.40
N TYR A 223 -3.77 -26.98 9.52
CA TYR A 223 -2.50 -26.68 8.87
C TYR A 223 -1.34 -27.40 9.55
N ASP A 224 -0.43 -27.93 8.73
CA ASP A 224 0.81 -28.53 9.22
C ASP A 224 1.75 -27.50 9.88
N GLU A 225 2.69 -27.99 10.68
CA GLU A 225 3.64 -27.16 11.43
C GLU A 225 4.44 -26.22 10.51
N GLU A 226 4.83 -26.69 9.31
CA GLU A 226 5.58 -25.88 8.34
C GLU A 226 4.75 -24.67 7.87
N THR A 227 3.47 -24.90 7.58
CA THR A 227 2.52 -23.86 7.17
C THR A 227 2.26 -22.87 8.29
N VAL A 228 2.09 -23.36 9.53
CA VAL A 228 1.92 -22.49 10.70
C VAL A 228 3.16 -21.60 10.89
N VAL A 229 4.37 -22.13 10.76
CA VAL A 229 5.61 -21.35 10.85
C VAL A 229 5.68 -20.29 9.75
N LYS A 230 5.32 -20.62 8.50
CA LYS A 230 5.27 -19.63 7.40
C LYS A 230 4.27 -18.52 7.70
N LEU A 231 3.08 -18.88 8.18
CA LEU A 231 2.05 -17.92 8.58
C LEU A 231 2.50 -17.06 9.77
N GLU A 232 3.19 -17.62 10.76
CA GLU A 232 3.75 -16.87 11.89
C GLU A 232 4.75 -15.82 11.40
N ARG A 233 5.70 -16.22 10.54
CA ARG A 233 6.71 -15.32 9.95
C ARG A 233 6.07 -14.21 9.13
N LEU A 234 5.08 -14.54 8.29
CA LEU A 234 4.32 -13.55 7.52
C LEU A 234 3.59 -12.57 8.45
N ASN A 235 2.89 -13.06 9.46
CA ASN A 235 2.12 -12.22 10.38
C ASN A 235 3.00 -11.35 11.29
N LEU A 236 4.20 -11.82 11.63
CA LEU A 236 5.21 -11.01 12.30
C LEU A 236 5.60 -9.80 11.43
N PHE A 237 5.86 -10.03 10.13
CA PHE A 237 6.14 -8.96 9.18
C PHE A 237 4.94 -8.01 9.01
N LEU A 238 3.75 -8.59 8.79
CA LEU A 238 2.53 -7.83 8.55
C LEU A 238 2.16 -6.94 9.74
N GLY A 239 2.21 -7.48 10.95
CA GLY A 239 1.78 -6.78 12.15
C GLY A 239 2.77 -5.72 12.62
N LEU A 240 4.08 -6.00 12.55
CA LEU A 240 5.09 -5.09 13.11
C LEU A 240 5.62 -4.06 12.12
N PHE A 241 5.53 -4.29 10.81
CA PHE A 241 6.15 -3.41 9.82
C PHE A 241 5.17 -2.93 8.76
N TYR A 242 4.47 -3.84 8.10
CA TYR A 242 3.57 -3.49 6.99
C TYR A 242 2.38 -2.64 7.45
N THR A 243 1.61 -3.11 8.44
CA THR A 243 0.37 -2.44 8.84
C THR A 243 0.60 -1.02 9.36
N PRO A 244 1.59 -0.77 10.25
CA PRO A 244 1.92 0.59 10.66
C PRO A 244 2.31 1.49 9.48
N MET A 245 3.11 0.96 8.54
CA MET A 245 3.55 1.70 7.35
C MET A 245 2.38 2.01 6.39
N TRP A 246 1.46 1.06 6.23
CA TRP A 246 0.24 1.24 5.43
C TRP A 246 -0.60 2.39 5.97
N MET A 247 -0.77 2.42 7.29
CA MET A 247 -1.57 3.46 7.96
C MET A 247 -0.92 4.84 7.90
N SER A 248 0.41 4.92 7.87
CA SER A 248 1.14 6.19 7.76
C SER A 248 1.37 6.67 6.32
N SER A 249 0.96 5.90 5.31
CA SER A 249 1.19 6.21 3.89
C SER A 249 0.23 7.25 3.31
N THR A 250 -0.68 7.81 4.11
CA THR A 250 -1.67 8.82 3.66
C THR A 250 -1.11 10.24 3.58
N LEU A 251 0.00 10.54 4.27
CA LEU A 251 0.55 11.89 4.35
C LEU A 251 1.88 12.00 3.59
N ALA A 252 1.88 12.78 2.50
CA ALA A 252 3.06 13.00 1.67
C ALA A 252 4.22 13.69 2.42
N ALA A 253 3.92 14.48 3.46
CA ALA A 253 4.93 15.14 4.28
C ALA A 253 5.76 14.15 5.12
N ASP A 254 5.14 13.06 5.57
CA ASP A 254 5.80 12.04 6.39
C ASP A 254 6.46 10.94 5.55
N ALA A 255 6.07 10.83 4.28
CA ALA A 255 6.49 9.77 3.37
C ALA A 255 8.01 9.55 3.34
N PRO A 256 8.87 10.58 3.12
CA PRO A 256 10.32 10.36 3.07
C PRO A 256 10.91 9.77 4.35
N ALA A 257 10.44 10.22 5.51
CA ALA A 257 10.89 9.70 6.80
C ALA A 257 10.40 8.26 7.02
N ASN A 258 9.14 7.98 6.67
CA ASN A 258 8.53 6.65 6.78
C ASN A 258 9.24 5.63 5.87
N ASP A 259 9.50 5.98 4.60
CA ASP A 259 10.22 5.14 3.64
C ASP A 259 11.63 4.80 4.16
N MET A 260 12.35 5.81 4.65
CA MET A 260 13.70 5.64 5.22
C MET A 260 13.69 4.76 6.47
N GLN A 261 12.75 4.99 7.39
CA GLN A 261 12.63 4.18 8.61
C GLN A 261 12.27 2.74 8.28
N PHE A 262 11.36 2.51 7.33
CA PHE A 262 10.98 1.17 6.88
C PHE A 262 12.18 0.40 6.30
N MET A 263 13.02 1.05 5.48
CA MET A 263 14.26 0.43 4.97
C MET A 263 15.23 0.06 6.10
N LYS A 264 15.46 0.97 7.07
CA LYS A 264 16.30 0.69 8.25
C LYS A 264 15.76 -0.48 9.07
N ASP A 265 14.45 -0.51 9.28
CA ASP A 265 13.75 -1.57 9.99
C ASP A 265 13.93 -2.93 9.28
N MET A 266 13.79 -2.98 7.95
CA MET A 266 14.03 -4.19 7.16
C MET A 266 15.48 -4.65 7.21
N MET A 267 16.45 -3.73 7.11
CA MET A 267 17.88 -4.06 7.26
C MET A 267 18.18 -4.68 8.63
N LYS A 268 17.54 -4.18 9.70
CA LYS A 268 17.65 -4.76 11.04
C LYS A 268 16.91 -6.10 11.15
N PHE A 269 15.72 -6.20 10.56
CA PHE A 269 14.89 -7.40 10.56
C PHE A 269 15.56 -8.58 9.85
N LYS A 270 16.50 -8.33 8.94
CA LYS A 270 17.36 -9.36 8.34
C LYS A 270 18.07 -10.25 9.36
N ARG A 271 18.32 -9.77 10.58
CA ARG A 271 18.90 -10.55 11.69
C ARG A 271 17.92 -11.53 12.33
N THR A 272 16.62 -11.30 12.14
CA THR A 272 15.53 -12.14 12.66
C THR A 272 15.02 -13.09 11.59
N ASP A 273 14.72 -12.55 10.41
CA ASP A 273 14.21 -13.29 9.26
C ASP A 273 14.90 -12.78 7.99
N PRO A 274 16.05 -13.37 7.62
CA PRO A 274 16.82 -12.91 6.47
C PRO A 274 16.09 -13.10 5.15
N GLU A 275 15.25 -14.12 5.05
CA GLU A 275 14.53 -14.48 3.82
C GLU A 275 13.47 -13.43 3.48
N ILE A 276 12.58 -13.11 4.44
CA ILE A 276 11.54 -12.10 4.27
C ILE A 276 12.17 -10.72 4.08
N ALA A 277 13.15 -10.35 4.92
CA ALA A 277 13.81 -9.06 4.81
C ALA A 277 14.49 -8.88 3.44
N GLN A 278 15.14 -9.93 2.91
CA GLN A 278 15.76 -9.88 1.60
C GLN A 278 14.73 -9.79 0.48
N ALA A 279 13.62 -10.54 0.54
CA ALA A 279 12.53 -10.45 -0.44
C ALA A 279 11.96 -9.02 -0.50
N VAL A 280 11.73 -8.39 0.66
CA VAL A 280 11.24 -7.00 0.75
C VAL A 280 12.27 -6.01 0.21
N LEU A 281 13.53 -6.08 0.67
CA LEU A 281 14.58 -5.15 0.26
C LEU A 281 14.88 -5.25 -1.24
N GLN A 282 14.93 -6.46 -1.80
CA GLN A 282 15.11 -6.65 -3.25
C GLN A 282 13.92 -6.07 -4.03
N LYS A 283 12.70 -6.25 -3.51
CA LYS A 283 11.52 -5.70 -4.18
C LYS A 283 11.48 -4.17 -4.12
N LEU A 284 11.87 -3.57 -2.99
CA LEU A 284 12.06 -2.12 -2.86
C LEU A 284 13.13 -1.60 -3.83
N GLU A 285 14.28 -2.29 -3.94
CA GLU A 285 15.35 -1.95 -4.88
C GLU A 285 14.81 -1.86 -6.32
N ASN A 286 13.99 -2.83 -6.72
CA ASN A 286 13.36 -2.87 -8.04
C ASN A 286 12.28 -1.79 -8.24
N HIS A 287 11.86 -1.07 -7.19
CA HIS A 287 10.83 -0.02 -7.24
C HIS A 287 11.35 1.33 -6.74
N LYS A 288 12.66 1.58 -6.69
CA LYS A 288 13.22 2.85 -6.18
C LYS A 288 12.73 4.11 -6.88
N TRP A 289 12.15 3.99 -8.07
CA TRP A 289 11.69 5.12 -8.86
C TRP A 289 10.64 5.99 -8.16
N TYR A 290 9.85 5.45 -7.21
CA TYR A 290 8.89 6.28 -6.45
C TYR A 290 9.56 7.16 -5.38
N LEU A 291 10.84 6.89 -5.06
CA LEU A 291 11.66 7.67 -4.14
C LEU A 291 12.36 8.79 -4.90
N THR A 292 11.58 9.79 -5.30
CA THR A 292 12.10 10.91 -6.10
C THR A 292 12.65 12.02 -5.20
N GLN A 293 13.57 12.84 -5.74
CA GLN A 293 14.15 13.95 -4.98
C GLN A 293 13.13 15.08 -4.77
N GLU A 294 12.18 15.22 -5.68
CA GLU A 294 11.11 16.23 -5.69
C GLU A 294 10.16 16.12 -4.49
N VAL A 295 10.07 14.96 -3.83
CA VAL A 295 9.25 14.78 -2.63
C VAL A 295 10.01 15.05 -1.33
N VAL A 296 11.34 15.19 -1.37
CA VAL A 296 12.16 15.49 -0.18
C VAL A 296 11.75 16.80 0.51
N PRO A 297 11.43 17.90 -0.20
CA PRO A 297 10.96 19.13 0.45
C PRO A 297 9.72 18.94 1.32
N PHE A 298 8.86 17.95 1.02
CA PHE A 298 7.67 17.68 1.82
C PHE A 298 8.01 17.25 3.25
N ALA A 299 9.19 16.63 3.45
CA ALA A 299 9.66 16.21 4.77
C ALA A 299 9.83 17.36 5.76
N LEU A 300 10.07 18.59 5.28
CA LEU A 300 10.17 19.77 6.15
C LEU A 300 8.84 20.10 6.84
N PHE A 301 7.71 19.72 6.23
CA PHE A 301 6.36 19.94 6.75
C PHE A 301 5.84 18.76 7.59
N GLY A 302 6.56 17.63 7.61
CA GLY A 302 6.18 16.44 8.36
C GLY A 302 6.48 16.57 9.85
N SER A 303 5.77 15.83 10.69
CA SER A 303 6.03 15.76 12.14
C SER A 303 7.00 14.63 12.50
N ARG A 304 7.42 13.83 11.52
CA ARG A 304 8.32 12.68 11.72
C ARG A 304 9.80 13.05 11.85
N LEU A 305 10.18 14.23 11.38
CA LEU A 305 11.54 14.74 11.51
C LEU A 305 11.64 15.70 12.70
N SER A 306 12.73 15.60 13.43
CA SER A 306 13.11 16.58 14.44
C SER A 306 13.45 17.93 13.82
N ASP A 307 13.37 19.00 14.62
CA ASP A 307 13.76 20.35 14.16
C ASP A 307 15.22 20.40 13.71
N GLN A 308 16.11 19.62 14.34
CA GLN A 308 17.49 19.50 13.92
C GLN A 308 17.62 18.86 12.54
N GLU A 309 16.94 17.73 12.29
CA GLU A 309 16.95 17.09 10.96
C GLU A 309 16.40 18.03 9.87
N LYS A 310 15.38 18.82 10.19
CA LYS A 310 14.85 19.85 9.27
C LYS A 310 15.89 20.94 9.01
N GLN A 311 16.62 21.40 10.04
CA GLN A 311 17.71 22.36 9.92
C GLN A 311 18.92 21.80 9.15
N ASP A 312 19.12 20.48 9.14
CA ASP A 312 20.19 19.84 8.36
C ASP A 312 19.80 19.67 6.88
N ILE A 313 18.50 19.48 6.59
CA ILE A 313 17.96 19.31 5.24
C ILE A 313 17.78 20.64 4.53
N ALA A 314 17.21 21.65 5.19
CA ALA A 314 16.81 22.90 4.55
C ALA A 314 17.97 23.66 3.85
N PRO A 315 19.18 23.79 4.44
CA PRO A 315 20.31 24.44 3.78
C PRO A 315 20.78 23.66 2.54
N LYS A 316 20.74 22.32 2.58
CA LYS A 316 21.12 21.47 1.44
C LYS A 316 20.13 21.66 0.28
N LEU A 317 18.83 21.69 0.58
CA LEU A 317 17.81 21.99 -0.43
C LEU A 317 17.98 23.40 -0.99
N HIS A 318 18.30 24.40 -0.15
CA HIS A 318 18.52 25.77 -0.60
C HIS A 318 19.76 25.91 -1.50
N ALA A 319 20.82 25.16 -1.19
CA ALA A 319 22.05 25.14 -1.98
C ALA A 319 21.97 24.23 -3.22
N THR A 320 20.88 23.46 -3.39
CA THR A 320 20.70 22.61 -4.57
C THR A 320 20.39 23.50 -5.77
N GLU A 321 21.27 23.48 -6.78
CA GLU A 321 21.08 24.24 -8.01
C GLU A 321 19.77 23.85 -8.69
N LYS A 322 18.98 24.86 -9.06
CA LYS A 322 17.78 24.64 -9.86
C LYS A 322 18.24 24.30 -11.28
N PRO A 323 17.82 23.16 -11.85
CA PRO A 323 18.20 22.84 -13.21
C PRO A 323 17.59 23.86 -14.17
N ASP A 324 18.40 24.34 -15.14
CA ASP A 324 17.94 25.26 -16.20
C ASP A 324 16.87 24.62 -17.10
N SER A 325 16.83 23.29 -17.14
CA SER A 325 15.77 22.51 -17.76
C SER A 325 15.53 21.21 -16.97
N PHE A 326 14.27 20.85 -16.76
CA PHE A 326 13.94 19.53 -16.25
C PHE A 326 14.10 18.52 -17.39
N GLY A 327 15.11 17.64 -17.31
CA GLY A 327 15.35 16.61 -18.32
C GLY A 327 14.15 15.68 -18.57
N THR A 328 14.23 14.85 -19.61
CA THR A 328 13.25 13.78 -19.79
C THR A 328 13.39 12.82 -18.62
N ARG A 329 12.27 12.42 -17.99
CA ARG A 329 12.24 11.49 -16.84
C ARG A 329 12.67 10.05 -17.18
N GLU A 330 13.30 9.85 -18.34
CA GLU A 330 13.77 8.58 -18.88
C GLU A 330 14.87 7.95 -18.01
N THR A 331 15.51 8.72 -17.14
CA THR A 331 16.53 8.24 -16.19
C THR A 331 15.97 7.78 -14.84
N TYR A 332 14.70 8.04 -14.53
CA TYR A 332 14.12 7.78 -13.21
C TYR A 332 13.04 6.70 -13.21
N VAL A 333 12.42 6.42 -14.35
CA VAL A 333 11.26 5.55 -14.49
C VAL A 333 11.65 4.30 -15.27
N PRO A 334 11.46 3.08 -14.71
CA PRO A 334 11.89 1.84 -15.35
C PRO A 334 11.19 1.52 -16.67
#